data_AF-A0A117M6Y4-F1
#
_entry.id   AF-A0A117M6Y4-F1
#
_cell.length_a   1.000
_cell.length_b   1.000
_cell.length_c   1.000
_cell.angle_alpha   90.00
_cell.angle_beta   90.00
_cell.angle_gamma   90.00
#
_symmetry.space_group_name_H-M   'P 1'
#
loop_
_entity.id
_entity.type
_entity.pdbx_description
1 polymer ?
#
loop_
_entity_poly.entity_id
_entity_poly.type
_entity_poly.pdbx_seq_one_letter_code
_entity_poly.pdbx_strand_id
1 'polypeptide(L)'
;MYVNDPIGDMLTRIRNANMVYHETVDMPLSKVKLAIARILKEEGYRRISKPGRRIYVQKDELPSVMKGLGTAIISTSKGMMPDAEARKLGLGGEVVCFIW
;
A
#
# COMPACT_ATOMS: atom_id res chain seq x y z
N MET A 1 20.99 9.29 -19.67
CA MET A 1 21.20 7.89 -20.07
C MET A 1 19.81 7.27 -20.15
N TYR A 2 19.31 6.96 -21.36
CA TYR A 2 17.98 6.38 -21.54
C TYR A 2 18.05 4.92 -21.11
N VAL A 3 17.70 4.63 -19.86
CA VAL A 3 17.54 3.24 -19.42
C VAL A 3 16.22 2.76 -20.00
N ASN A 4 16.32 1.91 -21.02
CA ASN A 4 15.20 1.41 -21.82
C ASN A 4 14.53 0.23 -21.09
N ASP A 5 14.15 0.42 -19.81
CA ASP A 5 13.47 -0.59 -19.00
C ASP A 5 12.00 -0.18 -18.75
N PRO A 6 11.06 -0.71 -19.56
CA PRO A 6 9.64 -0.44 -19.39
C PRO A 6 9.05 -0.98 -18.08
N ILE A 7 9.66 -1.99 -17.46
CA ILE A 7 9.21 -2.57 -16.19
C ILE A 7 9.70 -1.69 -15.04
N GLY A 8 10.97 -1.30 -15.05
CA GLY A 8 11.54 -0.33 -14.12
C GLY A 8 10.80 1.00 -14.12
N ASP A 9 10.45 1.53 -15.30
CA ASP A 9 9.60 2.73 -15.43
C ASP A 9 8.20 2.51 -14.80
N MET A 10 7.56 1.37 -15.07
CA MET A 10 6.27 1.01 -14.46
C MET A 10 6.35 1.01 -12.92
N LEU A 11 7.33 0.32 -12.34
CA LEU A 11 7.49 0.23 -10.89
C LEU A 11 7.83 1.58 -10.26
N THR A 12 8.66 2.38 -10.94
CA THR A 12 9.00 3.73 -10.50
C THR A 12 7.78 4.64 -10.49
N ARG A 13 6.92 4.57 -11.51
CA ARG A 13 5.65 5.33 -11.55
C ARG A 13 4.70 4.90 -10.44
N ILE A 14 4.56 3.60 -10.20
CA ILE A 14 3.72 3.07 -9.10
C ILE A 14 4.24 3.59 -7.75
N ARG A 15 5.56 3.51 -7.51
CA ARG A 15 6.19 4.03 -6.29
C ARG A 15 5.96 5.53 -6.12
N ASN A 16 6.23 6.31 -7.15
CA ASN A 16 6.12 7.77 -7.10
C ASN A 16 4.66 8.18 -6.88
N ALA A 17 3.71 7.57 -7.59
CA ALA A 17 2.29 7.81 -7.39
C ALA A 17 1.82 7.45 -5.98
N ASN A 18 2.36 6.37 -5.39
CA ASN A 18 2.10 6.02 -4.01
C ASN A 18 2.65 7.09 -3.03
N MET A 19 3.84 7.63 -3.30
CA MET A 19 4.45 8.69 -2.48
C MET A 19 3.67 10.01 -2.50
N VAL A 20 3.12 10.39 -3.66
CA VAL A 20 2.26 11.60 -3.79
C VAL A 20 0.76 11.29 -3.65
N TYR A 21 0.42 10.08 -3.21
CA TYR A 21 -0.93 9.59 -2.96
C TYR A 21 -1.91 9.64 -4.14
N HIS A 22 -1.43 9.65 -5.38
CA HIS A 22 -2.26 9.62 -6.59
C HIS A 22 -3.13 8.35 -6.65
N GLU A 23 -4.37 8.49 -7.14
CA GLU A 23 -5.35 7.38 -7.18
C GLU A 23 -5.15 6.42 -8.35
N THR A 24 -4.61 6.91 -9.46
CA THR A 24 -4.40 6.15 -10.71
C THR A 24 -3.02 6.46 -11.27
N VAL A 25 -2.48 5.50 -12.04
CA VAL A 25 -1.21 5.66 -12.75
C VAL A 25 -1.42 5.21 -14.18
N ASP A 26 -1.29 6.15 -15.11
CA ASP A 26 -1.35 5.86 -16.54
C ASP A 26 0.03 5.52 -17.08
N MET A 27 0.09 4.41 -17.83
CA MET A 27 1.30 3.96 -18.50
C MET A 27 0.97 3.15 -19.76
N PRO A 28 1.87 3.07 -20.74
CA PRO A 28 1.66 2.29 -21.95
C PRO A 28 1.39 0.81 -21.64
N LEU A 29 0.33 0.26 -22.24
CA LEU A 29 -0.10 -1.11 -22.06
C LEU A 29 0.92 -2.08 -22.67
N SER A 30 1.26 -3.13 -21.91
CA SER A 30 2.04 -4.28 -22.40
C SER A 30 1.51 -5.55 -21.73
N LYS A 31 1.54 -6.68 -22.45
CA LYS A 31 1.14 -7.99 -21.91
C LYS A 31 1.86 -8.33 -20.61
N VAL A 32 3.16 -7.98 -20.52
CA VAL A 32 3.99 -8.22 -19.33
C VAL A 32 3.57 -7.33 -18.17
N LYS A 33 3.35 -6.03 -18.41
CA LYS A 33 2.89 -5.08 -17.38
C LYS A 33 1.51 -5.47 -16.83
N LEU A 34 0.63 -5.96 -17.70
CA LEU A 34 -0.70 -6.43 -17.32
C LEU A 34 -0.61 -7.68 -16.43
N ALA A 35 0.27 -8.62 -16.75
CA ALA A 35 0.53 -9.80 -15.91
C ALA A 35 1.09 -9.40 -14.54
N ILE A 36 2.07 -8.49 -14.49
CA ILE A 36 2.63 -7.98 -13.23
C ILE A 36 1.58 -7.26 -12.40
N ALA A 37 0.78 -6.37 -13.01
CA ALA A 37 -0.30 -5.68 -12.31
C ALA A 37 -1.37 -6.64 -11.78
N ARG A 38 -1.66 -7.72 -12.53
CA ARG A 38 -2.58 -8.77 -12.10
C ARG A 38 -2.03 -9.53 -10.90
N ILE A 39 -0.77 -9.94 -10.93
CA ILE A 39 -0.09 -10.59 -9.79
C ILE A 39 -0.08 -9.64 -8.58
N LEU A 40 0.30 -8.37 -8.73
CA LEU A 40 0.28 -7.40 -7.64
C LEU A 40 -1.12 -7.21 -7.02
N LYS A 41 -2.17 -7.38 -7.82
CA LYS A 41 -3.56 -7.35 -7.35
C LYS A 41 -3.97 -8.66 -6.68
N GLU A 42 -3.49 -9.80 -7.16
CA GLU A 42 -3.76 -11.15 -6.65
C GLU A 42 -2.99 -11.44 -5.35
N GLU A 43 -1.75 -10.98 -5.23
CA GLU A 43 -0.85 -11.04 -4.06
C GLU A 43 -1.19 -9.96 -2.99
N GLY A 44 -2.43 -9.45 -3.03
CA GLY A 44 -3.12 -8.83 -1.89
C GLY A 44 -2.76 -7.41 -1.48
N TYR A 45 -2.24 -6.55 -2.37
CA TYR A 45 -2.17 -5.12 -2.05
C TYR A 45 -3.54 -4.43 -2.19
N ARG A 46 -4.19 -4.10 -1.06
CA ARG A 46 -5.41 -3.26 -1.03
C ARG A 46 -5.16 -1.98 -0.25
N ARG A 47 -5.13 -0.84 -0.95
CA ARG A 47 -5.09 0.47 -0.31
C ARG A 47 -6.42 0.80 0.38
N ILE A 48 -6.35 1.23 1.64
CA ILE A 48 -7.51 1.52 2.50
C ILE A 48 -7.69 3.03 2.66
N SER A 49 -6.65 3.75 3.09
CA SER A 49 -6.69 5.21 3.19
C SER A 49 -6.36 5.89 1.86
N LYS A 50 -7.25 6.80 1.43
CA LYS A 50 -7.13 7.61 0.20
C LYS A 50 -7.18 9.10 0.55
N PRO A 51 -6.64 10.02 -0.29
CA PRO A 51 -6.67 11.45 -0.02
C PRO A 51 -8.08 12.00 0.25
N GLY A 52 -9.09 11.52 -0.50
CA GLY A 52 -10.50 11.90 -0.30
C GLY A 52 -11.24 11.11 0.79
N ARG A 53 -10.59 10.09 1.40
CA ARG A 53 -11.16 9.27 2.46
C ARG A 53 -10.04 8.66 3.30
N ARG A 54 -9.54 9.44 4.26
CA ARG A 54 -8.55 8.94 5.22
C ARG A 54 -9.22 8.14 6.32
N ILE A 55 -8.66 6.98 6.64
CA ILE A 55 -9.17 6.12 7.70
C ILE A 55 -8.17 6.12 8.83
N TYR A 56 -8.55 6.78 9.93
CA TYR A 56 -7.79 6.78 11.18
C TYR A 56 -8.48 5.86 12.18
N VAL A 57 -7.68 5.07 12.89
CA VAL A 57 -8.16 4.15 13.92
C VAL A 57 -7.41 4.38 15.22
N GLN A 58 -8.11 4.23 16.33
CA GLN A 58 -7.47 4.22 17.65
C GLN A 58 -6.72 2.90 17.87
N LYS A 59 -5.81 2.88 18.86
CA LYS A 59 -5.01 1.69 19.20
C LYS A 59 -5.88 0.45 19.47
N ASP A 60 -7.07 0.64 20.02
CA ASP A 60 -8.00 -0.43 20.40
C ASP A 60 -8.84 -0.92 19.20
N GLU A 61 -8.87 -0.13 18.13
CA GLU A 61 -9.64 -0.36 16.90
C GLU A 61 -8.75 -0.74 15.71
N LEU A 62 -7.48 -1.08 15.96
CA LEU A 62 -6.58 -1.51 14.91
C LEU A 62 -7.21 -2.69 14.13
N PRO A 63 -7.25 -2.64 12.79
CA PRO A 63 -7.82 -3.71 11.99
C PRO A 63 -6.96 -4.98 12.10
N SER A 64 -7.55 -6.14 11.84
CA SER A 64 -6.82 -7.38 11.61
C SER A 64 -7.15 -7.89 10.22
N VAL A 65 -6.12 -8.24 9.45
CA VAL A 65 -6.28 -8.71 8.07
C VAL A 65 -6.30 -10.24 8.07
N MET A 66 -7.34 -10.84 7.51
CA MET A 66 -7.51 -12.31 7.41
C MET A 66 -7.22 -13.06 8.72
N LYS A 67 -7.74 -12.56 9.85
CA LYS A 67 -7.50 -13.13 11.20
C LYS A 67 -6.01 -13.25 11.58
N GLY A 68 -5.17 -12.34 11.08
CA GLY A 68 -3.73 -12.30 11.37
C GLY A 68 -2.86 -12.97 10.32
N LEU A 69 -3.43 -13.50 9.23
CA LEU A 69 -2.67 -14.02 8.08
C LEU A 69 -2.11 -12.91 7.19
N GLY A 70 -2.77 -11.75 7.16
CA GLY A 70 -2.31 -10.56 6.45
C GLY A 70 -1.80 -9.48 7.39
N THR A 71 -1.17 -8.46 6.82
CA THR A 71 -0.65 -7.28 7.55
C THR A 71 -1.40 -6.02 7.15
N ALA A 72 -1.78 -5.21 8.12
CA ALA A 72 -2.20 -3.83 7.88
C ALA A 72 -1.02 -2.89 8.13
N ILE A 73 -0.75 -2.00 7.17
CA ILE A 73 0.27 -0.95 7.32
C ILE A 73 -0.38 0.28 7.94
N ILE A 74 0.16 0.69 9.09
CA ILE A 74 -0.35 1.78 9.91
C ILE A 74 0.67 2.92 9.93
N SER A 75 0.24 4.12 9.56
CA SER A 75 1.03 5.34 9.76
C SER A 75 0.72 5.91 11.14
N THR A 76 1.68 5.79 12.06
CA THR A 76 1.57 6.30 13.44
C THR A 76 2.43 7.54 13.63
N SER A 77 2.34 8.18 14.80
CA SER A 77 3.23 9.29 15.19
C SER A 77 4.72 8.91 15.29
N LYS A 78 5.04 7.60 15.39
CA LYS A 78 6.42 7.08 15.42
C LYS A 78 6.90 6.56 14.08
N GLY A 79 6.10 6.72 13.02
CA GLY A 79 6.40 6.23 11.67
C GLY A 79 5.43 5.14 11.20
N MET A 80 5.73 4.61 10.02
CA MET A 80 4.98 3.53 9.36
C MET A 80 5.39 2.17 9.93
N MET A 81 4.43 1.36 10.33
CA MET A 81 4.69 0.03 10.90
C MET A 81 3.52 -0.94 10.65
N PRO A 82 3.75 -2.25 10.81
CA PRO A 82 2.69 -3.25 10.81
C PRO A 82 1.71 -3.06 11.97
N ASP A 83 0.47 -3.48 11.81
CA ASP A 83 -0.56 -3.46 12.85
C ASP A 83 -0.15 -4.25 14.09
N ALA A 84 0.57 -5.36 13.93
CA ALA A 84 1.12 -6.13 15.03
C ALA A 84 2.09 -5.30 15.91
N GLU A 85 2.92 -4.46 15.30
CA GLU A 85 3.85 -3.58 16.01
C GLU A 85 3.13 -2.37 16.62
N ALA A 86 2.18 -1.78 15.89
CA ALA A 86 1.33 -0.70 16.41
C ALA A 86 0.55 -1.14 17.67
N ARG A 87 0.01 -2.37 17.69
CA ARG A 87 -0.63 -2.96 18.88
C ARG A 87 0.34 -3.09 20.05
N LYS A 88 1.56 -3.61 19.82
CA LYS A 88 2.59 -3.76 20.87
C LYS A 88 2.99 -2.41 21.48
N LEU A 89 3.06 -1.37 20.66
CA LEU A 89 3.41 -0.02 21.09
C LEU A 89 2.22 0.78 21.64
N GLY A 90 0.99 0.26 21.55
CA GLY A 90 -0.23 0.94 21.98
C GLY A 90 -0.55 2.18 21.15
N LEU A 91 -0.22 2.17 19.85
CA LEU A 91 -0.36 3.31 18.96
C LEU A 91 -1.52 3.12 17.98
N GLY A 92 -2.34 4.16 17.82
CA GLY A 92 -3.28 4.30 16.71
C GLY A 92 -2.65 5.02 15.52
N GLY A 93 -3.39 5.14 14.42
CA GLY A 93 -2.87 5.81 13.24
C GLY A 93 -3.75 5.69 12.00
N GLU A 94 -3.20 6.10 10.87
CA GLU A 94 -3.85 5.98 9.57
C GLU A 94 -3.67 4.56 9.02
N VAL A 95 -4.76 3.93 8.60
CA VAL A 95 -4.72 2.62 7.95
C VAL A 95 -4.41 2.80 6.46
N VAL A 96 -3.14 2.69 6.09
CA VAL A 96 -2.68 3.00 4.74
C VAL A 96 -3.15 1.94 3.75
N CYS A 97 -2.77 0.69 4.00
CA CYS A 97 -3.12 -0.43 3.15
C CYS A 97 -3.13 -1.74 3.94
N PHE A 98 -3.77 -2.73 3.34
CA PHE A 98 -3.72 -4.12 3.74
C PHE A 98 -2.91 -4.90 2.70
N ILE A 99 -2.17 -5.89 3.19
CA ILE A 99 -1.36 -6.84 2.45
C ILE A 99 -1.79 -8.24 2.89
N TRP A 100 -2.08 -9.17 1.99
CA TRP A 100 -2.42 -10.56 2.33
C TRP A 100 -2.12 -11.55 1.21
#